data_AF-A0A358CTR3-F1
#
_entry.id   AF-A0A358CTR3-F1
#
_cell.length_a   1.000
_cell.length_b   1.000
_cell.length_c   1.000
_cell.angle_alpha   90.00
_cell.angle_beta   90.00
_cell.angle_gamma   90.00
#
_symmetry.space_group_name_H-M   'P 1'
#
loop_
_entity.id
_entity.type
_entity.pdbx_description
1 polymer ?
#
loop_
_entity_poly.entity_id
_entity_poly.type
_entity_poly.pdbx_seq_one_letter_code
_entity_poly.pdbx_strand_id
1 'polypeptide(L)'
;DLGFSASERSENLRRSVEVAKIANDAGFIVIAAFVAPDEQSRQKAAELVGTKRFLTIHLSAPVEVCRARDVKGQYAKADAGELGNFPGVSAPYEAPSEADLVLPTDTLSVSRCVDAIIELLETKGVLG
;
A
#
# COMPACT_ATOMS: atom_id res chain seq x y z
N ASP A 1 -7.50 10.71 15.26
CA ASP A 1 -6.18 10.12 15.04
C ASP A 1 -6.08 8.75 15.67
N LEU A 2 -5.55 7.81 14.91
CA LEU A 2 -5.10 6.52 15.41
C LEU A 2 -3.58 6.60 15.49
N GLY A 3 -2.97 6.11 16.57
CA GLY A 3 -1.52 6.07 16.74
C GLY A 3 -0.82 5.11 15.77
N PHE A 4 0.41 4.70 16.12
CA PHE A 4 1.28 3.90 15.25
C PHE A 4 1.33 2.40 15.60
N SER A 5 0.54 1.93 16.57
CA SER A 5 0.49 0.50 16.87
C SER A 5 -0.08 -0.32 15.71
N ALA A 6 0.22 -1.63 15.68
CA ALA A 6 -0.27 -2.51 14.63
C ALA A 6 -1.81 -2.54 14.54
N SER A 7 -2.50 -2.57 15.70
CA SER A 7 -3.96 -2.55 15.76
C SER A 7 -4.55 -1.22 15.25
N GLU A 8 -3.92 -0.09 15.60
CA GLU A 8 -4.31 1.23 15.13
C GLU A 8 -4.12 1.40 13.62
N ARG A 9 -3.00 0.89 13.05
CA ARG A 9 -2.78 0.88 11.61
C ARG A 9 -3.80 0.01 10.87
N SER A 10 -4.11 -1.16 11.41
CA SER A 10 -5.11 -2.07 10.85
C SER A 10 -6.52 -1.44 10.88
N GLU A 11 -6.89 -0.79 11.99
CA GLU A 11 -8.16 -0.06 12.08
C GLU A 11 -8.20 1.15 11.14
N ASN A 12 -7.09 1.87 10.98
CA ASN A 12 -6.98 2.98 10.03
C ASN A 12 -7.18 2.50 8.58
N LEU A 13 -6.54 1.39 8.22
CA LEU A 13 -6.72 0.76 6.91
C LEU A 13 -8.18 0.32 6.73
N ARG A 14 -8.76 -0.39 7.70
CA ARG A 14 -10.14 -0.88 7.65
C ARG A 14 -11.14 0.25 7.39
N ARG A 15 -11.07 1.35 8.16
CA ARG A 15 -11.95 2.53 7.97
C ARG A 15 -11.76 3.18 6.61
N SER A 16 -10.51 3.30 6.17
CA SER A 16 -10.21 3.89 4.86
C SER A 16 -10.75 3.03 3.72
N VAL A 17 -10.68 1.71 3.87
CA VAL A 17 -11.21 0.75 2.88
C VAL A 17 -12.75 0.75 2.87
N GLU A 18 -13.42 0.97 4.00
CA GLU A 18 -14.89 1.16 4.01
C GLU A 18 -15.31 2.37 3.17
N VAL A 19 -14.59 3.50 3.30
CA VAL A 19 -14.84 4.69 2.47
C VAL A 19 -14.51 4.41 1.00
N ALA A 20 -13.40 3.72 0.73
CA ALA A 20 -13.02 3.31 -0.62
C ALA A 20 -14.09 2.42 -1.26
N LYS A 21 -14.68 1.50 -0.49
CA LYS A 21 -15.77 0.64 -0.95
C LYS A 21 -16.99 1.46 -1.33
N ILE A 22 -17.40 2.45 -0.53
CA ILE A 22 -18.56 3.30 -0.86
C ILE A 22 -18.36 4.03 -2.18
N ALA A 23 -17.18 4.61 -2.40
CA ALA A 23 -16.85 5.26 -3.67
C ALA A 23 -16.77 4.25 -4.83
N ASN A 24 -16.20 3.06 -4.60
CA ASN A 24 -16.14 2.02 -5.62
C ASN A 24 -17.52 1.48 -6.01
N ASP A 25 -18.43 1.31 -5.04
CA ASP A 25 -19.82 0.92 -5.30
C ASP A 25 -20.59 2.00 -6.08
N ALA A 26 -20.17 3.27 -5.98
CA ALA A 26 -20.69 4.37 -6.80
C ALA A 26 -20.08 4.44 -8.21
N GLY A 27 -19.20 3.51 -8.58
CA GLY A 27 -18.59 3.41 -9.90
C GLY A 27 -17.23 4.10 -10.06
N PHE A 28 -16.62 4.57 -8.97
CA PHE A 28 -15.30 5.19 -9.03
C PHE A 28 -14.17 4.16 -8.95
N ILE A 29 -13.09 4.43 -9.68
CA ILE A 29 -11.77 3.82 -9.42
C ILE A 29 -11.17 4.55 -8.22
N VAL A 30 -10.80 3.81 -7.18
CA VAL A 30 -10.25 4.38 -5.94
C VAL A 30 -8.80 3.95 -5.78
N ILE A 31 -7.92 4.92 -5.52
CA ILE A 31 -6.50 4.68 -5.24
C ILE A 31 -6.27 4.78 -3.73
N ALA A 32 -5.88 3.68 -3.11
CA ALA A 32 -5.66 3.57 -1.67
C ALA A 32 -4.16 3.35 -1.37
N ALA A 33 -3.41 4.43 -1.14
CA ALA A 33 -1.97 4.38 -0.89
C ALA A 33 -1.67 4.27 0.62
N PHE A 34 -1.76 3.06 1.17
CA PHE A 34 -1.51 2.78 2.58
C PHE A 34 -0.31 1.86 2.77
N VAL A 35 0.42 2.08 3.87
CA VAL A 35 1.37 1.08 4.37
C VAL A 35 0.56 -0.03 5.04
N ALA A 36 0.30 -1.11 4.29
CA ALA A 36 -0.37 -2.32 4.76
C ALA A 36 0.68 -3.43 4.93
N PRO A 37 1.37 -3.49 6.08
CA PRO A 37 2.60 -4.25 6.24
C PRO A 37 2.38 -5.77 6.30
N ASP A 38 1.21 -6.22 6.72
CA ASP A 38 0.87 -7.65 6.86
C ASP A 38 -0.12 -8.10 5.79
N GLU A 39 0.03 -9.36 5.38
CA GLU A 39 -0.81 -10.00 4.36
C GLU A 39 -2.27 -10.10 4.80
N GLN A 40 -2.51 -10.37 6.08
CA GLN A 40 -3.86 -10.50 6.61
C GLN A 40 -4.67 -9.21 6.44
N SER A 41 -4.07 -8.05 6.69
CA SER A 41 -4.72 -6.75 6.52
C SER A 41 -5.05 -6.45 5.05
N ARG A 42 -4.19 -6.86 4.11
CA ARG A 42 -4.46 -6.74 2.67
C ARG A 42 -5.61 -7.65 2.24
N GLN A 43 -5.63 -8.90 2.72
CA GLN A 43 -6.70 -9.86 2.43
C GLN A 43 -8.04 -9.37 2.95
N LYS A 44 -8.11 -8.90 4.20
CA LYS A 44 -9.33 -8.30 4.77
C LYS A 44 -9.82 -7.10 3.95
N ALA A 45 -8.90 -6.25 3.48
CA ALA A 45 -9.26 -5.12 2.63
C ALA A 45 -9.84 -5.58 1.28
N ALA A 46 -9.22 -6.58 0.65
CA ALA A 46 -9.68 -7.17 -0.59
C ALA A 46 -11.05 -7.86 -0.44
N GLU A 47 -11.28 -8.59 0.66
CA GLU A 47 -12.56 -9.21 0.98
C GLU A 47 -13.67 -8.15 1.19
N LEU A 48 -13.37 -7.08 1.91
CA LEU A 48 -14.31 -6.01 2.21
C LEU A 48 -14.78 -5.29 0.93
N VAL A 49 -13.86 -5.00 0.01
CA VAL A 49 -14.19 -4.41 -1.30
C VAL A 49 -14.79 -5.47 -2.24
N GLY A 50 -14.38 -6.72 -2.11
CA GLY A 50 -14.67 -7.82 -3.03
C GLY A 50 -13.47 -8.09 -3.92
N THR A 51 -12.91 -9.29 -3.81
CA THR A 51 -11.61 -9.69 -4.38
C THR A 51 -11.52 -9.52 -5.90
N LYS A 52 -12.65 -9.57 -6.62
CA LYS A 52 -12.69 -9.35 -8.08
C LYS A 52 -12.53 -7.88 -8.49
N ARG A 53 -12.75 -6.94 -7.57
CA ARG A 53 -12.72 -5.48 -7.80
C ARG A 53 -11.51 -4.81 -7.12
N PHE A 54 -10.68 -5.61 -6.46
CA PHE A 54 -9.54 -5.13 -5.68
C PHE A 54 -8.26 -5.56 -6.39
N LEU A 55 -7.33 -4.62 -6.57
CA LEU A 55 -6.02 -4.88 -7.14
C LEU A 55 -4.92 -4.52 -6.15
N THR A 56 -3.99 -5.44 -5.93
CA THR A 56 -2.83 -5.20 -5.06
C THR A 56 -1.63 -4.75 -5.88
N ILE A 57 -1.22 -3.49 -5.71
CA ILE A 57 -0.03 -2.92 -6.35
C ILE A 57 1.09 -2.81 -5.32
N HIS A 58 2.18 -3.57 -5.50
CA HIS A 58 3.32 -3.57 -4.60
C HIS A 58 4.41 -2.61 -5.08
N LEU A 59 4.64 -1.52 -4.34
CA LEU A 59 5.77 -0.61 -4.59
C LEU A 59 7.03 -1.15 -3.90
N SER A 60 7.83 -1.91 -4.64
CA SER A 60 8.86 -2.80 -4.08
C SER A 60 10.25 -2.18 -3.95
N ALA A 61 10.36 -0.86 -3.74
CA ALA A 61 11.68 -0.26 -3.54
C ALA A 61 12.34 -0.82 -2.26
N PRO A 62 13.65 -1.16 -2.29
CA PRO A 62 14.38 -1.59 -1.11
C PRO A 62 14.30 -0.56 0.02
N VAL A 63 14.29 -1.03 1.28
CA VAL A 63 14.14 -0.15 2.45
C VAL A 63 15.28 0.87 2.55
N GLU A 64 16.46 0.52 2.09
CA GLU A 64 17.64 1.39 2.02
C GLU A 64 17.41 2.56 1.06
N VAL A 65 16.74 2.31 -0.07
CA VAL A 65 16.36 3.36 -1.03
C VAL A 65 15.28 4.26 -0.45
N CYS A 66 14.28 3.67 0.22
CA CYS A 66 13.22 4.44 0.90
C CYS A 66 13.81 5.35 1.98
N ARG A 67 14.78 4.84 2.76
CA ARG A 67 15.53 5.58 3.78
C ARG A 67 16.36 6.71 3.17
N ALA A 68 17.04 6.48 2.05
CA ALA A 68 17.80 7.52 1.36
C ALA A 68 16.90 8.66 0.82
N ARG A 69 15.64 8.36 0.50
CA ARG A 69 14.63 9.32 0.01
C ARG A 69 13.88 10.05 1.14
N ASP A 70 14.16 9.74 2.40
CA ASP A 70 13.39 10.23 3.54
C ASP A 70 13.64 11.72 3.85
N VAL A 71 12.80 12.57 3.28
CA VAL A 71 12.82 14.02 3.54
C VAL A 71 12.24 14.41 4.90
N LYS A 72 11.58 13.48 5.62
CA LYS A 72 10.90 13.75 6.90
C LYS A 72 11.66 13.25 8.11
N GLY A 73 12.77 12.53 7.90
CA GLY A 73 13.58 11.92 8.96
C GLY A 73 12.83 10.86 9.78
N GLN A 74 11.80 10.24 9.20
CA GLN A 74 11.02 9.19 9.85
C GLN A 74 11.85 7.92 10.09
N TYR A 75 12.71 7.53 9.16
CA TYR A 75 13.58 6.37 9.33
C TYR A 75 14.58 6.60 10.46
N ALA A 76 15.20 7.78 10.52
CA ALA A 76 16.11 8.13 11.62
C ALA A 76 15.43 8.11 12.99
N LYS A 77 14.19 8.64 13.07
CA LYS A 77 13.39 8.57 14.30
C LYS A 77 12.98 7.14 14.67
N ALA A 78 12.70 6.30 13.68
CA ALA A 78 12.41 4.89 13.91
C ALA A 78 13.64 4.14 14.45
N ASP A 79 14.84 4.39 13.91
CA ASP A 79 16.08 3.80 14.42
C ASP A 79 16.40 4.26 15.85
N ALA A 80 16.11 5.52 16.15
CA ALA A 80 16.27 6.08 17.50
C ALA A 80 15.20 5.56 18.50
N GLY A 81 14.23 4.75 18.04
CA GLY A 81 13.15 4.22 18.87
C GLY A 81 12.03 5.23 19.18
N GLU A 82 12.07 6.43 18.60
CA GLU A 82 11.05 7.47 18.78
C GLU A 82 9.76 7.15 18.01
N LEU A 83 9.88 6.41 16.90
CA LEU A 83 8.75 5.88 16.13
C LEU A 83 8.71 4.35 16.25
N GLY A 84 7.96 3.86 17.24
CA GLY A 84 7.73 2.43 17.42
C GLY A 84 6.90 1.81 16.29
N ASN A 85 7.04 0.50 16.11
CA ASN A 85 6.32 -0.30 15.11
C ASN A 85 6.41 0.27 13.68
N PHE A 86 7.61 0.70 13.27
CA PHE A 86 7.84 1.23 11.93
C PHE A 86 8.10 0.07 10.94
N PRO A 87 7.24 -0.14 9.93
CA PRO A 87 7.38 -1.26 9.01
C PRO A 87 8.70 -1.25 8.22
N GLY A 88 9.38 -2.39 8.18
CA GLY A 88 10.69 -2.56 7.55
C GLY A 88 11.88 -2.04 8.37
N VAL A 89 11.64 -1.50 9.57
CA VAL A 89 12.70 -1.04 10.49
C VAL A 89 12.58 -1.74 11.84
N SER A 90 11.55 -1.40 12.62
CA SER A 90 11.33 -1.96 13.95
C SER A 90 10.16 -2.97 14.00
N ALA A 91 9.49 -3.19 12.87
CA ALA A 91 8.41 -4.14 12.67
C ALA A 91 8.53 -4.78 11.27
N PRO A 92 8.05 -6.01 11.06
CA PRO A 92 8.11 -6.67 9.76
C PRO A 92 7.27 -5.94 8.70
N TYR A 93 7.70 -6.07 7.45
CA TYR A 93 6.90 -5.80 6.26
C TYR A 93 6.88 -7.07 5.43
N GLU A 94 5.70 -7.67 5.30
CA GLU A 94 5.46 -8.86 4.51
C GLU A 94 5.19 -8.42 3.07
N ALA A 95 6.12 -8.69 2.15
CA ALA A 95 5.87 -8.50 0.73
C ALA A 95 4.61 -9.29 0.31
N PRO A 96 3.70 -8.72 -0.50
CA PRO A 96 2.51 -9.45 -0.94
C PRO A 96 2.89 -10.67 -1.76
N SER A 97 2.35 -11.85 -1.42
CA SER A 97 2.60 -13.09 -2.15
C SER A 97 1.90 -13.12 -3.50
N GLU A 98 0.73 -12.47 -3.59
CA GLU A 98 -0.15 -12.47 -4.76
C GLU A 98 -0.46 -11.00 -5.17
N ALA A 99 0.59 -10.23 -5.51
CA ALA A 99 0.40 -8.89 -6.06
C ALA A 99 -0.09 -8.97 -7.52
N ASP A 100 -1.07 -8.15 -7.90
CA ASP A 100 -1.49 -7.99 -9.30
C ASP A 100 -0.41 -7.30 -10.13
N LEU A 101 0.38 -6.42 -9.50
CA LEU A 101 1.52 -5.73 -10.13
C LEU A 101 2.58 -5.40 -9.08
N VAL A 102 3.84 -5.66 -9.45
CA VAL A 102 5.01 -5.29 -8.65
C VAL A 102 5.78 -4.20 -9.39
N LEU A 103 6.04 -3.08 -8.70
CA LEU A 103 6.69 -1.91 -9.25
C LEU A 103 7.99 -1.61 -8.49
N PRO A 104 9.17 -1.95 -9.03
CA PRO A 104 10.46 -1.59 -8.45
C PRO A 104 10.74 -0.11 -8.63
N THR A 105 10.18 0.72 -7.74
CA THR A 105 10.23 2.20 -7.83
C THR A 105 11.60 2.81 -7.55
N ASP A 106 12.60 1.99 -7.26
CA ASP A 106 14.03 2.34 -7.27
C ASP A 106 14.62 2.36 -8.68
N THR A 107 14.04 1.60 -9.61
CA THR A 107 14.49 1.48 -11.01
C THR A 107 13.55 2.14 -12.02
N LEU A 108 12.25 2.19 -11.71
CA LEU A 108 11.24 2.80 -12.56
C LEU A 108 11.01 4.27 -12.22
N SER A 109 10.81 5.08 -13.26
CA SER A 109 10.28 6.44 -13.09
C SER A 109 8.80 6.40 -12.75
N VAL A 110 8.28 7.48 -12.16
CA VAL A 110 6.85 7.60 -11.85
C VAL A 110 5.99 7.41 -13.09
N SER A 111 6.37 8.00 -14.23
CA SER A 111 5.63 7.82 -15.49
C SER A 111 5.53 6.35 -15.89
N ARG A 112 6.62 5.58 -15.77
CA ARG A 112 6.62 4.15 -16.11
C ARG A 112 5.78 3.32 -15.14
N CYS A 113 5.78 3.68 -13.85
CA CYS A 113 4.87 3.06 -12.87
C CYS A 113 3.40 3.33 -13.22
N VAL A 114 3.06 4.56 -13.61
CA VAL A 114 1.69 4.92 -14.00
C VAL A 114 1.30 4.19 -15.28
N ASP A 115 2.16 4.17 -16.31
CA ASP A 115 1.91 3.44 -17.56
C ASP A 115 1.56 1.97 -17.29
N ALA A 116 2.35 1.29 -16.44
CA ALA A 116 2.12 -0.11 -16.07
C ALA A 116 0.79 -0.33 -15.31
N ILE A 117 0.38 0.61 -14.46
CA ILE A 117 -0.92 0.54 -13.78
C ILE A 117 -2.06 0.72 -14.78
N ILE A 118 -1.94 1.65 -15.74
CA ILE A 118 -2.94 1.86 -16.78
C ILE A 118 -3.08 0.61 -17.65
N GLU A 119 -1.96 0.02 -18.11
CA GLU A 119 -1.96 -1.22 -18.89
C GLU A 119 -2.63 -2.39 -18.15
N LEU A 120 -2.37 -2.52 -16.84
CA LEU A 120 -3.06 -3.51 -15.99
C LEU A 120 -4.58 -3.27 -15.98
N LEU A 121 -5.02 -2.03 -15.80
CA LEU A 121 -6.43 -1.68 -15.74
C LEU A 121 -7.14 -1.93 -17.08
N GLU A 122 -6.49 -1.63 -18.20
CA GLU A 122 -6.98 -1.94 -19.55
C GLU A 122 -7.10 -3.46 -19.75
N THR A 123 -6.05 -4.21 -19.39
CA THR A 123 -6.02 -5.68 -19.51
C THR A 123 -7.13 -6.35 -18.68
N LYS A 124 -7.46 -5.79 -17.52
CA LYS A 124 -8.54 -6.27 -16.64
C LYS A 124 -9.92 -5.76 -17.09
N GLY A 125 -10.01 -4.95 -18.15
CA GLY A 125 -11.25 -4.37 -18.65
C GLY A 125 -11.89 -3.33 -17.72
N VAL A 126 -11.09 -2.73 -16.84
CA VAL A 126 -11.53 -1.64 -15.94
C VAL A 126 -11.50 -0.30 -16.67
N LEU A 127 -10.47 -0.09 -17.51
CA LEU A 127 -10.38 1.03 -18.45
C LEU A 127 -10.62 0.53 -19.88
N GLY A 128 -11.27 1.36 -20.69
CA GLY A 128 -11.58 1.11 -22.10
C GLY A 128 -11.86 2.41 -22.83
#